data_AF-L8LJ87-F1
#
_entry.id   AF-L8LJ87-F1
#
_cell.length_a   1.000
_cell.length_b   1.000
_cell.length_c   1.000
_cell.angle_alpha   90.00
_cell.angle_beta   90.00
_cell.angle_gamma   90.00
#
_symmetry.space_group_name_H-M   'P 1'
#
loop_
_entity.id
_entity.type
_entity.pdbx_description
1 polymer ?
#
loop_
_entity_poly.entity_id
_entity_poly.type
_entity_poly.pdbx_seq_one_letter_code
_entity_poly.pdbx_strand_id
1 'polypeptide(L)'
;MQPTTDLQTQETFIYPQLPLAVYREIVAHLSQIEGLRVTTLSQQAPTFDYYESQIGGLLVEYSSDLDHCSLNLLRQILDYYKSTMNS
;
A
#
# COMPACT_ATOMS: atom_id res chain seq x y z
N MET A 1 -27.76 1.92 -10.75
CA MET A 1 -27.10 2.54 -9.59
C MET A 1 -25.75 1.86 -9.44
N GLN A 2 -24.64 2.57 -9.59
CA GLN A 2 -23.33 2.01 -9.26
C GLN A 2 -23.29 1.82 -7.74
N PRO A 3 -22.87 0.66 -7.21
CA PRO A 3 -22.62 0.52 -5.78
C PRO A 3 -21.47 1.48 -5.44
N THR A 4 -21.76 2.50 -4.65
CA THR A 4 -20.73 3.36 -4.06
C THR A 4 -19.96 2.46 -3.10
N THR A 5 -18.74 2.06 -3.46
CA THR A 5 -17.85 1.32 -2.55
C THR A 5 -17.59 2.21 -1.33
N ASP A 6 -18.25 1.91 -0.22
CA ASP A 6 -18.06 2.62 1.04
C ASP A 6 -16.74 2.15 1.66
N LEU A 7 -15.69 2.95 1.52
CA LEU A 7 -14.36 2.65 2.05
C LEU A 7 -14.37 2.98 3.55
N GLN A 8 -14.51 1.96 4.39
CA GLN A 8 -14.64 2.10 5.84
C GLN A 8 -13.36 1.73 6.60
N THR A 9 -12.47 0.95 5.98
CA THR A 9 -11.21 0.51 6.57
C THR A 9 -10.05 1.25 5.94
N GLN A 10 -9.12 1.72 6.78
CA GLN A 10 -7.95 2.49 6.38
C GLN A 10 -6.71 1.95 7.11
N GLU A 11 -5.71 1.51 6.34
CA GLU A 11 -4.43 1.03 6.87
C GLU A 11 -3.27 1.78 6.23
N THR A 12 -2.25 2.12 7.03
CA THR A 12 -1.03 2.78 6.53
C THR A 12 0.17 1.86 6.69
N PHE A 13 0.93 1.69 5.62
CA PHE A 13 2.14 0.88 5.58
C PHE A 13 3.36 1.75 5.27
N ILE A 14 4.36 1.73 6.16
CA ILE A 14 5.56 2.56 6.05
C ILE A 14 6.78 1.65 5.98
N TYR A 15 7.54 1.79 4.90
CA TYR A 15 8.79 1.07 4.63
C TYR A 15 9.90 2.11 4.31
N PRO A 16 10.58 2.66 5.33
CA PRO A 16 11.40 3.88 5.17
C PRO A 16 12.54 3.75 4.14
N GLN A 17 13.12 2.55 4.03
CA GLN A 17 14.28 2.27 3.18
C GLN A 17 13.90 1.58 1.86
N LEU A 18 12.61 1.43 1.58
CA LEU A 18 12.16 0.75 0.38
C LEU A 18 12.36 1.69 -0.84
N PRO A 19 13.07 1.27 -1.89
CA PRO A 19 13.29 2.12 -3.05
C PRO A 19 11.98 2.58 -3.69
N LEU A 20 11.96 3.79 -4.26
CA LEU A 20 10.78 4.35 -4.93
C LEU A 20 10.16 3.39 -5.97
N ALA A 21 11.01 2.68 -6.73
CA ALA A 21 10.54 1.71 -7.72
C ALA A 21 9.73 0.57 -7.09
N VAL A 22 10.15 0.09 -5.92
CA VAL A 22 9.45 -0.98 -5.20
C VAL A 22 8.14 -0.46 -4.62
N TYR A 23 8.08 0.78 -4.14
CA TYR A 23 6.80 1.39 -3.72
C TYR A 23 5.80 1.42 -4.87
N ARG A 24 6.24 1.81 -6.07
CA ARG A 24 5.40 1.83 -7.28
C ARG A 24 4.95 0.44 -7.69
N GLU A 25 5.80 -0.57 -7.50
CA GLU A 25 5.45 -1.96 -7.75
C GLU A 25 4.35 -2.46 -6.80
N ILE A 26 4.47 -2.18 -5.50
CA ILE A 26 3.44 -2.52 -4.51
C ILE A 26 2.11 -1.86 -4.88
N VAL A 27 2.13 -0.57 -5.22
CA VAL A 27 0.93 0.15 -5.68
C VAL A 27 0.32 -0.53 -6.90
N ALA A 28 1.15 -0.92 -7.88
CA ALA A 28 0.68 -1.56 -9.10
C ALA A 28 0.00 -2.91 -8.84
N HIS A 29 0.54 -3.73 -7.92
CA HIS A 29 -0.08 -5.00 -7.54
C HIS A 29 -1.37 -4.81 -6.74
N LEU A 30 -1.35 -3.95 -5.72
CA LEU A 30 -2.52 -3.73 -4.88
C LEU A 30 -3.68 -3.05 -5.65
N SER A 31 -3.37 -2.21 -6.64
CA SER A 31 -4.39 -1.57 -7.49
C SER A 31 -5.11 -2.55 -8.43
N GLN A 32 -4.64 -3.80 -8.55
CA GLN A 32 -5.32 -4.84 -9.34
C GLN A 32 -6.44 -5.54 -8.54
N ILE A 33 -6.47 -5.35 -7.22
CA ILE A 33 -7.47 -5.99 -6.36
C ILE A 33 -8.72 -5.11 -6.36
N GLU A 34 -9.84 -5.66 -6.82
CA GLU A 34 -11.11 -4.95 -6.85
C GLU A 34 -11.57 -4.56 -5.44
N GLY A 35 -12.12 -3.35 -5.30
CA GLY A 35 -12.58 -2.84 -4.00
C GLY A 35 -11.49 -2.24 -3.11
N LEU A 36 -10.23 -2.24 -3.55
CA LEU A 36 -9.12 -1.54 -2.89
C LEU A 36 -8.82 -0.20 -3.57
N ARG A 37 -8.52 0.79 -2.73
CA ARG A 37 -7.92 2.06 -3.14
C ARG A 37 -6.55 2.18 -2.46
N VAL A 38 -5.55 2.54 -3.25
CA VAL A 38 -4.17 2.67 -2.77
C VAL A 38 -3.64 4.03 -3.16
N THR A 39 -3.13 4.77 -2.18
CA THR A 39 -2.58 6.11 -2.36
C THR A 39 -1.19 6.16 -1.77
N THR A 40 -0.24 6.75 -2.49
CA THR A 40 1.10 7.02 -1.94
C THR A 40 1.08 8.26 -1.05
N LEU A 41 1.61 8.15 0.16
CA LEU A 41 1.81 9.28 1.05
C LEU A 41 3.14 9.96 0.73
N SER A 42 3.15 11.29 0.72
CA SER A 42 4.38 12.06 0.51
C SER A 42 5.32 11.92 1.70
N GLN A 43 6.62 11.82 1.44
CA GLN A 43 7.65 11.83 2.47
C GLN A 43 7.60 13.15 3.26
N GLN A 44 7.72 13.07 4.60
CA GLN A 44 7.63 14.22 5.51
C GLN A 44 9.00 14.63 6.09
N ALA A 45 10.09 13.97 5.65
CA ALA A 45 11.44 14.31 6.07
C ALA A 45 11.77 15.78 5.73
N PRO A 46 12.34 16.56 6.67
CA PRO A 46 12.61 17.99 6.46
C PRO A 46 13.76 18.25 5.47
N THR A 47 14.53 17.22 5.13
CA THR A 47 15.69 17.28 4.25
C THR A 47 15.63 16.18 3.20
N PHE A 48 16.10 16.47 1.99
CA PHE A 48 16.22 15.46 0.94
C PHE A 48 17.42 14.55 1.20
N ASP A 49 17.17 13.24 1.35
CA ASP A 49 18.18 12.20 1.29
C ASP A 49 17.88 11.30 0.08
N TYR A 50 18.88 11.09 -0.77
CA TYR A 50 18.77 10.23 -1.96
C TYR A 50 18.54 8.75 -1.58
N TYR A 51 19.05 8.33 -0.42
CA TYR A 51 18.89 6.96 0.08
C TYR A 51 17.56 6.75 0.80
N GLU A 52 16.81 7.81 1.08
CA GLU A 52 15.45 7.72 1.58
C GLU A 52 14.44 7.73 0.42
N SER A 53 13.35 6.99 0.61
CA SER A 53 12.24 7.05 -0.35
C SER A 53 11.59 8.43 -0.34
N GLN A 54 11.26 8.94 -1.54
CA GLN A 54 10.40 10.11 -1.69
C GLN A 54 8.94 9.82 -1.33
N ILE A 55 8.59 8.54 -1.11
CA ILE A 55 7.30 8.08 -0.61
C ILE A 55 7.42 7.82 0.90
N GLY A 56 6.58 8.49 1.68
CA GLY A 56 6.52 8.33 3.14
C GLY A 56 5.72 7.10 3.58
N GLY A 57 4.94 6.50 2.67
CA GLY A 57 4.19 5.27 2.93
C GLY A 57 3.10 5.01 1.91
N LEU A 58 2.35 3.94 2.14
CA LEU A 58 1.16 3.56 1.39
C LEU A 58 -0.05 3.69 2.29
N LEU A 59 -1.07 4.35 1.78
CA LEU A 59 -2.40 4.36 2.34
C LEU A 59 -3.27 3.38 1.57
N VAL A 60 -3.82 2.39 2.26
CA VAL A 60 -4.70 1.37 1.69
C VAL A 60 -6.08 1.53 2.32
N GLU A 61 -7.08 1.70 1.48
CA GLU A 61 -8.48 1.91 1.85
C GLU A 61 -9.35 0.84 1.21
N TYR A 62 -10.26 0.25 1.97
CA TYR A 62 -11.19 -0.77 1.47
C TYR A 62 -12.47 -0.87 2.32
N SER A 63 -13.52 -1.49 1.76
CA SER A 63 -14.78 -1.72 2.48
C SER A 63 -14.61 -2.73 3.62
N SER A 64 -15.33 -2.55 4.72
CA SER A 64 -15.42 -3.57 5.79
C SER A 64 -15.98 -4.91 5.26
N ASP A 65 -16.73 -4.88 4.16
CA ASP A 65 -17.30 -6.04 3.47
C ASP A 65 -16.39 -6.58 2.35
N LEU A 66 -15.12 -6.17 2.27
CA LEU A 66 -14.20 -6.70 1.26
C LEU A 66 -14.10 -8.23 1.39
N ASP A 67 -14.18 -8.93 0.26
CA ASP A 67 -14.20 -10.38 0.26
C ASP A 67 -12.89 -10.98 0.81
N HIS A 68 -13.00 -12.18 1.38
CA HIS A 68 -11.87 -12.85 2.02
C HIS A 68 -10.72 -13.14 1.06
N CYS A 69 -10.96 -13.36 -0.24
CA CYS A 69 -9.90 -13.62 -1.20
C CYS A 69 -9.10 -12.35 -1.47
N SER A 70 -9.76 -11.21 -1.66
CA SER A 70 -9.13 -9.90 -1.83
C SER A 70 -8.33 -9.49 -0.58
N LEU A 71 -8.90 -9.67 0.62
CA LEU A 71 -8.19 -9.45 1.88
C LEU A 71 -6.95 -10.34 2.01
N ASN A 72 -7.07 -11.62 1.67
CA ASN A 72 -5.95 -12.56 1.74
C ASN A 72 -4.84 -12.19 0.74
N LEU A 73 -5.20 -11.80 -0.48
CA LEU A 73 -4.24 -11.37 -1.50
C LEU A 73 -3.51 -10.09 -1.08
N LEU A 74 -4.23 -9.11 -0.53
CA LEU A 74 -3.63 -7.90 0.08
C LEU A 74 -2.56 -8.29 1.11
N ARG A 75 -2.87 -9.18 2.05
CA ARG A 75 -1.93 -9.61 3.09
C ARG A 75 -0.73 -10.35 2.51
N GLN A 76 -0.94 -11.28 1.58
CA GLN A 76 0.14 -12.02 0.92
C GLN A 76 1.14 -11.10 0.20
N ILE A 77 0.64 -10.11 -0.54
CA ILE A 77 1.49 -9.13 -1.24
C ILE A 77 2.32 -8.35 -0.21
N LEU A 78 1.68 -7.80 0.83
CA LEU A 78 2.38 -7.02 1.85
C LEU A 78 3.40 -7.86 2.64
N ASP A 79 3.06 -9.11 2.97
CA ASP A 79 3.95 -10.03 3.68
C ASP A 79 5.16 -10.44 2.82
N TYR A 80 4.98 -10.61 1.51
CA TYR A 80 6.08 -10.87 0.58
C TYR A 80 7.13 -9.73 0.61
N TYR A 81 6.69 -8.47 0.47
CA TYR A 81 7.63 -7.35 0.52
C TYR A 81 8.24 -7.18 1.91
N LYS A 82 7.46 -7.39 2.98
CA LYS A 82 7.97 -7.37 4.37
C LYS A 82 9.06 -8.41 4.60
N SER A 83 8.87 -9.65 4.15
CA SER A 83 9.87 -10.73 4.33
C SER A 83 11.15 -10.48 3.53
N THR A 84 11.01 -9.95 2.32
CA THR A 84 12.14 -9.62 1.43
C THR A 84 13.03 -8.51 2.02
N MET A 85 12.48 -7.61 2.83
CA MET A 85 13.25 -6.57 3.52
C MET A 85 13.91 -7.02 4.83
N ASN A 86 13.46 -8.14 5.43
CA ASN A 86 14.01 -8.66 6.69
C ASN A 86 15.05 -9.77 6.48
N SER A 87 15.52 -9.97 5.24
CA SER A 87 16.44 -11.04 4.85
C SER A 87 17.84 -10.53 4.55
#